data_AF-A0A432RQ41-F1
#
_entry.id   AF-A0A432RQ41-F1
#
_cell.length_a   1.000
_cell.length_b   1.000
_cell.length_c   1.000
_cell.angle_alpha   90.00
_cell.angle_beta   90.00
_cell.angle_gamma   90.00
#
_symmetry.space_group_name_H-M   'P 1'
#
loop_
_entity.id
_entity.type
_entity.pdbx_description
1 polymer ?
#
loop_
_entity_poly.entity_id
_entity_poly.type
_entity_poly.pdbx_seq_one_letter_code
_entity_poly.pdbx_strand_id
1 'polypeptide(L)'
;MTRESLGHTKRDEVVNRVVRARDSLESAKGHFKTALYTFSATSDFNGGSLKTHYLKLKQELETSSRQAQEVSTRIRGVEAVCAALFDEWELELAEYNNRQLKSTSKQQLKQARQHYKRLIIAMHQAEAKISPVISAFKDQVLFLKHNLNAQAISSLHQELRTIGIDIALLIKAMENSIIEANAFMDCVTEQKALPQG
;
A
#
# COMPACT_ATOMS: atom_id res chain seq x y z
N MET A 1 34.50 -4.51 7.66
CA MET A 1 33.43 -4.62 6.65
C MET A 1 33.73 -3.61 5.55
N THR A 2 33.82 -4.05 4.29
CA THR A 2 34.13 -3.17 3.14
C THR A 2 32.88 -2.41 2.69
N ARG A 3 33.04 -1.25 2.03
CA ARG A 3 31.92 -0.44 1.51
C ARG A 3 31.02 -1.21 0.53
N GLU A 4 31.59 -2.10 -0.28
CA GLU A 4 30.84 -3.01 -1.16
C GLU A 4 29.84 -3.88 -0.39
N SER A 5 30.21 -4.38 0.79
CA SER A 5 29.31 -5.15 1.66
C SER A 5 28.15 -4.29 2.17
N LEU A 6 28.35 -2.99 2.39
CA LEU A 6 27.31 -2.07 2.86
C LEU A 6 26.31 -1.72 1.75
N GLY A 7 26.77 -1.46 0.53
CA GLY A 7 25.91 -1.18 -0.62
C GLY A 7 24.99 -2.35 -1.00
N HIS A 8 25.49 -3.60 -0.89
CA HIS A 8 24.65 -4.79 -1.03
C HIS A 8 23.62 -4.92 0.10
N THR A 9 24.03 -4.61 1.34
CA THR A 9 23.15 -4.66 2.52
C THR A 9 21.98 -3.66 2.39
N LYS A 10 22.21 -2.44 1.89
CA LYS A 10 21.14 -1.45 1.71
C LYS A 10 20.17 -1.81 0.59
N ARG A 11 20.66 -2.37 -0.53
CA ARG A 11 19.78 -2.88 -1.58
C ARG A 11 18.89 -4.00 -1.07
N ASP A 12 19.44 -4.92 -0.28
CA ASP A 12 18.67 -5.99 0.35
C ASP A 12 17.65 -5.42 1.37
N GLU A 13 18.01 -4.36 2.12
CA GLU A 13 17.04 -3.65 2.97
C GLU A 13 15.92 -3.02 2.16
N VAL A 14 16.23 -2.32 1.06
CA VAL A 14 15.22 -1.72 0.16
C VAL A 14 14.24 -2.77 -0.34
N VAL A 15 14.75 -3.89 -0.88
CA VAL A 15 13.89 -5.00 -1.34
C VAL A 15 13.01 -5.50 -0.20
N ASN A 16 13.56 -5.74 0.99
CA ASN A 16 12.78 -6.18 2.15
C ASN A 16 11.68 -5.19 2.55
N ARG A 17 11.92 -3.87 2.50
CA ARG A 17 10.90 -2.86 2.79
C ARG A 17 9.80 -2.86 1.74
N VAL A 18 10.16 -2.96 0.46
CA VAL A 18 9.20 -2.98 -0.64
C VAL A 18 8.34 -4.23 -0.61
N VAL A 19 8.92 -5.41 -0.31
CA VAL A 19 8.16 -6.65 -0.08
C VAL A 19 7.13 -6.46 1.03
N ARG A 20 7.53 -5.92 2.20
CA ARG A 20 6.62 -5.69 3.32
C ARG A 20 5.51 -4.69 2.98
N ALA A 21 5.82 -3.66 2.19
CA ALA A 21 4.82 -2.69 1.74
C ALA A 21 3.82 -3.34 0.77
N ARG A 22 4.30 -4.13 -0.19
CA ARG A 22 3.46 -4.92 -1.11
C ARG A 22 2.54 -5.87 -0.35
N ASP A 23 3.08 -6.62 0.61
CA ASP A 23 2.30 -7.59 1.38
C ASP A 23 1.24 -6.90 2.27
N SER A 24 1.55 -5.71 2.79
CA SER A 24 0.56 -4.88 3.50
C SER A 24 -0.56 -4.40 2.57
N LEU A 25 -0.24 -4.00 1.33
CA LEU A 25 -1.24 -3.63 0.33
C LEU A 25 -2.13 -4.83 -0.05
N GLU A 26 -1.55 -6.02 -0.22
CA GLU A 26 -2.30 -7.26 -0.47
C GLU A 26 -3.25 -7.61 0.69
N SER A 27 -2.76 -7.54 1.93
CA SER A 27 -3.58 -7.77 3.12
C SER A 27 -4.72 -6.76 3.23
N ALA A 28 -4.42 -5.47 3.07
CA ALA A 28 -5.41 -4.41 3.12
C ALA A 28 -6.48 -4.59 2.03
N LYS A 29 -6.09 -4.93 0.80
CA LYS A 29 -7.01 -5.25 -0.31
C LYS A 29 -7.99 -6.38 0.07
N GLY A 30 -7.48 -7.45 0.68
CA GLY A 30 -8.31 -8.56 1.17
C GLY A 30 -9.32 -8.10 2.23
N HIS A 31 -8.87 -7.33 3.21
CA HIS A 31 -9.74 -6.82 4.27
C HIS A 31 -10.83 -5.87 3.74
N PHE A 32 -10.51 -4.94 2.83
CA PHE A 32 -11.55 -4.06 2.24
C PHE A 32 -12.59 -4.85 1.42
N LYS A 33 -12.19 -5.93 0.75
CA LYS A 33 -13.14 -6.84 0.07
C LYS A 33 -14.06 -7.54 1.07
N THR A 34 -13.50 -8.09 2.15
CA THR A 34 -14.29 -8.72 3.22
C THR A 34 -15.23 -7.73 3.91
N ALA A 35 -14.75 -6.51 4.14
CA ALA A 35 -15.51 -5.43 4.73
C ALA A 35 -16.71 -5.04 3.85
N LEU A 36 -16.50 -4.88 2.53
CA LEU A 36 -17.58 -4.64 1.56
C LEU A 36 -18.57 -5.80 1.52
N TYR A 37 -18.10 -7.04 1.48
CA TYR A 37 -18.97 -8.22 1.47
C TYR A 37 -19.85 -8.29 2.73
N THR A 38 -19.27 -8.03 3.90
CA THR A 38 -19.98 -8.02 5.19
C THR A 38 -21.02 -6.89 5.23
N PHE A 39 -20.69 -5.75 4.62
CA PHE A 39 -21.59 -4.62 4.50
C PHE A 39 -22.77 -4.93 3.58
N SER A 40 -22.53 -5.52 2.40
CA SER A 40 -23.61 -5.95 1.49
C SER A 40 -24.51 -7.03 2.11
N ALA A 41 -23.94 -8.02 2.79
CA ALA A 41 -24.71 -9.06 3.47
C ALA A 41 -25.59 -8.52 4.61
N THR A 42 -25.27 -7.33 5.14
CA THR A 42 -26.07 -6.65 6.16
C THR A 42 -27.27 -5.94 5.57
N SER A 43 -27.21 -5.52 4.31
CA SER A 43 -28.32 -4.83 3.66
C SER A 43 -29.39 -5.77 3.10
N ASP A 44 -29.04 -7.00 2.71
CA ASP A 44 -30.00 -8.00 2.18
C ASP A 44 -30.87 -8.67 3.28
N PHE A 45 -31.19 -7.89 4.32
CA PHE A 45 -31.75 -8.38 5.57
C PHE A 45 -33.21 -8.88 5.43
N ASN A 46 -33.43 -10.16 5.77
CA ASN A 46 -34.75 -10.79 5.92
C ASN A 46 -34.92 -11.54 7.27
N GLY A 47 -34.15 -11.16 8.30
CA GLY A 47 -34.23 -11.74 9.66
C GLY A 47 -32.86 -11.91 10.34
N GLY A 48 -32.81 -11.64 11.65
CA GLY A 48 -31.58 -11.67 12.49
C GLY A 48 -31.54 -10.51 13.50
N SER A 49 -30.51 -10.46 14.35
CA SER A 49 -30.32 -9.30 15.25
C SER A 49 -29.47 -8.22 14.55
N LEU A 50 -30.03 -7.03 14.31
CA LEU A 50 -29.33 -5.88 13.75
C LEU A 50 -28.09 -5.50 14.57
N LYS A 51 -28.12 -5.80 15.87
CA LYS A 51 -26.98 -5.70 16.80
C LYS A 51 -25.80 -6.59 16.37
N THR A 52 -26.05 -7.81 15.89
CA THR A 52 -25.00 -8.73 15.41
C THR A 52 -24.29 -8.17 14.19
N HIS A 53 -25.04 -7.60 13.25
CA HIS A 53 -24.47 -6.98 12.06
C HIS A 53 -23.66 -5.72 12.40
N TYR A 54 -24.20 -4.86 13.26
CA TYR A 54 -23.46 -3.71 13.78
C TYR A 54 -22.10 -4.13 14.38
N LEU A 55 -22.07 -5.18 15.21
CA LEU A 55 -20.83 -5.66 15.82
C LEU A 55 -19.82 -6.14 14.77
N LYS A 56 -20.27 -6.85 13.72
CA LYS A 56 -19.42 -7.27 12.60
C LYS A 56 -18.86 -6.07 11.83
N LEU A 57 -19.69 -5.10 11.49
CA LEU A 57 -19.24 -3.90 10.77
C LEU A 57 -18.27 -3.06 11.57
N LYS A 58 -18.50 -2.94 12.88
CA LYS A 58 -17.55 -2.31 13.79
C LYS A 58 -16.19 -3.02 13.78
N GLN A 59 -16.17 -4.35 13.82
CA GLN A 59 -14.94 -5.13 13.76
C GLN A 59 -14.19 -4.97 12.42
N GLU A 60 -14.92 -4.96 11.30
CA GLU A 60 -14.33 -4.72 9.98
C GLU A 60 -13.75 -3.31 9.85
N LEU A 61 -14.41 -2.30 10.43
CA LEU A 61 -13.91 -0.93 10.49
C LEU A 61 -12.60 -0.84 11.30
N GLU A 62 -12.55 -1.45 12.48
CA GLU A 62 -11.35 -1.46 13.33
C GLU A 62 -10.19 -2.16 12.63
N THR A 63 -10.46 -3.27 11.94
CA THR A 63 -9.46 -4.03 11.18
C THR A 63 -8.95 -3.22 9.98
N SER A 64 -9.86 -2.64 9.20
CA SER A 64 -9.51 -1.82 8.03
C SER A 64 -8.72 -0.58 8.43
N SER A 65 -9.03 0.04 9.57
CA SER A 65 -8.29 1.19 10.11
C SER A 65 -6.86 0.81 10.50
N ARG A 66 -6.66 -0.38 11.06
CA ARG A 66 -5.32 -0.90 11.38
C ARG A 66 -4.50 -1.16 10.12
N GLN A 67 -5.13 -1.76 9.11
CA GLN A 67 -4.48 -2.01 7.81
C GLN A 67 -4.09 -0.70 7.12
N ALA A 68 -4.95 0.33 7.20
CA ALA A 68 -4.63 1.67 6.70
C ALA A 68 -3.35 2.23 7.33
N GLN A 69 -3.25 2.13 8.66
CA GLN A 69 -2.08 2.62 9.40
C GLN A 69 -0.81 1.83 9.06
N GLU A 70 -0.94 0.51 8.86
CA GLU A 70 0.17 -0.34 8.45
C GLU A 70 0.67 0.05 7.06
N VAL A 71 -0.23 0.20 6.08
CA VAL A 71 0.12 0.68 4.72
C VAL A 71 0.88 2.00 4.80
N SER A 72 0.34 2.98 5.52
CA SER A 72 0.96 4.29 5.69
C SER A 72 2.37 4.21 6.31
N THR A 73 2.55 3.33 7.30
CA THR A 73 3.85 3.10 7.96
C THR A 73 4.85 2.43 7.02
N ARG A 74 4.40 1.49 6.18
CA ARG A 74 5.26 0.82 5.21
C ARG A 74 5.69 1.75 4.08
N ILE A 75 4.79 2.62 3.60
CA ILE A 75 5.11 3.63 2.58
C ILE A 75 6.26 4.53 3.07
N ARG A 76 6.12 5.14 4.26
CA ARG A 76 7.19 5.94 4.87
C ARG A 76 8.50 5.16 5.03
N GLY A 77 8.40 3.89 5.39
CA GLY A 77 9.56 3.01 5.50
C GLY A 77 10.30 2.81 4.18
N VAL A 78 9.58 2.65 3.07
CA VAL A 78 10.15 2.55 1.71
C VAL A 78 10.81 3.86 1.31
N GLU A 79 10.16 5.01 1.55
CA GLU A 79 10.71 6.32 1.23
C GLU A 79 12.06 6.55 1.91
N ALA A 80 12.14 6.27 3.21
CA ALA A 80 13.33 6.49 4.01
C ALA A 80 14.53 5.66 3.51
N VAL A 81 14.33 4.36 3.26
CA VAL A 81 15.43 3.48 2.82
C VAL A 81 15.85 3.76 1.39
N CYS A 82 14.90 4.11 0.50
CA CYS A 82 15.21 4.45 -0.88
C CYS A 82 15.98 5.77 -0.97
N ALA A 83 15.58 6.79 -0.19
CA ALA A 83 16.33 8.04 -0.09
C ALA A 83 17.77 7.79 0.36
N ALA A 84 17.96 7.03 1.45
CA ALA A 84 19.29 6.70 1.97
C ALA A 84 20.15 5.91 0.97
N LEU A 85 19.55 4.99 0.20
CA LEU A 85 20.24 4.26 -0.87
C LEU A 85 20.68 5.20 -1.98
N PHE A 86 19.80 6.08 -2.46
CA PHE A 86 20.12 6.96 -3.58
C PHE A 86 21.15 8.02 -3.22
N ASP A 87 21.09 8.56 -1.99
CA ASP A 87 22.08 9.54 -1.52
C ASP A 87 23.47 8.91 -1.43
N GLU A 88 23.58 7.70 -0.88
CA GLU A 88 24.87 6.98 -0.84
C GLU A 88 25.38 6.66 -2.25
N TRP A 89 24.51 6.16 -3.12
CA TRP A 89 24.90 5.80 -4.49
C TRP A 89 25.41 7.04 -5.26
N GLU A 90 24.81 8.22 -5.05
CA GLU A 90 25.34 9.46 -5.64
C GLU A 90 26.72 9.86 -5.12
N LEU A 91 26.99 9.65 -3.84
CA LEU A 91 28.32 9.87 -3.27
C LEU A 91 29.35 8.90 -3.88
N GLU A 92 28.99 7.62 -4.00
CA GLU A 92 29.86 6.59 -4.60
C GLU A 92 30.15 6.88 -6.09
N LEU A 93 29.20 7.48 -6.83
CA LEU A 93 29.45 7.91 -8.21
C LEU A 93 30.60 8.93 -8.32
N ALA A 94 30.87 9.71 -7.27
CA ALA A 94 31.98 10.66 -7.25
C ALA A 94 33.34 9.96 -7.09
N GLU A 95 33.38 8.76 -6.50
CA GLU A 95 34.60 8.01 -6.19
C GLU A 95 35.14 7.21 -7.39
N TYR A 96 34.33 7.01 -8.45
CA TYR A 96 34.79 6.29 -9.64
C TYR A 96 35.87 7.04 -10.42
N ASN A 97 37.02 6.38 -10.60
CA ASN A 97 38.07 6.81 -11.53
C ASN A 97 37.82 6.35 -12.98
N ASN A 98 37.20 5.17 -13.16
CA ASN A 98 36.88 4.64 -14.50
C ASN A 98 35.61 5.30 -15.06
N ARG A 99 35.76 6.05 -16.15
CA ARG A 99 34.64 6.78 -16.80
C ARG A 99 33.53 5.87 -17.31
N GLN A 100 33.87 4.69 -17.83
CA GLN A 100 32.88 3.74 -18.34
C GLN A 100 32.05 3.16 -17.20
N LEU A 101 32.70 2.71 -16.13
CA LEU A 101 32.00 2.20 -14.93
C LEU A 101 31.12 3.27 -14.30
N LYS A 102 31.62 4.51 -14.18
CA LYS A 102 30.83 5.66 -13.70
C LYS A 102 29.58 5.91 -14.54
N SER A 103 29.72 5.86 -15.88
CA SER A 103 28.59 6.06 -16.80
C SER A 103 27.53 4.98 -16.63
N THR A 104 27.95 3.71 -16.56
CA THR A 104 27.04 2.56 -16.33
C THR A 104 26.31 2.69 -15.00
N SER A 105 27.04 2.95 -13.91
CA SER A 105 26.47 3.10 -12.57
C SER A 105 25.48 4.27 -12.49
N LYS A 106 25.79 5.40 -13.17
CA LYS A 106 24.87 6.55 -13.27
C LYS A 106 23.59 6.20 -14.02
N GLN A 107 23.67 5.38 -15.07
CA GLN A 107 22.48 4.93 -15.81
C GLN A 107 21.60 4.02 -14.94
N GLN A 108 22.19 3.12 -14.17
CA GLN A 108 21.47 2.25 -13.23
C GLN A 108 20.76 3.06 -12.14
N LEU A 109 21.45 4.04 -11.52
CA LEU A 109 20.84 4.94 -10.55
C LEU A 109 19.64 5.70 -11.15
N LYS A 110 19.79 6.21 -12.38
CA LYS A 110 18.71 6.90 -13.09
C LYS A 110 17.50 5.98 -13.29
N GLN A 111 17.73 4.74 -13.71
CA GLN A 111 16.67 3.75 -13.90
C GLN A 111 15.98 3.42 -12.57
N ALA A 112 16.75 3.13 -11.50
CA ALA A 112 16.21 2.85 -10.19
C ALA A 112 15.31 3.98 -9.67
N ARG A 113 15.73 5.25 -9.83
CA ARG A 113 14.92 6.43 -9.47
C ARG A 113 13.62 6.54 -10.27
N GLN A 114 13.62 6.17 -11.55
CA GLN A 114 12.41 6.17 -12.38
C GLN A 114 11.39 5.12 -11.90
N HIS A 115 11.85 3.91 -11.58
CA HIS A 115 10.99 2.87 -11.02
C HIS A 115 10.49 3.26 -9.63
N TYR A 116 11.36 3.77 -8.75
CA TYR A 116 10.97 4.28 -7.43
C TYR A 116 9.89 5.38 -7.51
N LYS A 117 10.05 6.34 -8.43
CA LYS A 117 9.06 7.42 -8.58
C LYS A 117 7.67 6.88 -8.94
N ARG A 118 7.58 5.88 -9.82
CA ARG A 118 6.31 5.25 -10.16
C ARG A 118 5.71 4.52 -8.97
N LEU A 119 6.54 3.75 -8.25
CA LEU A 119 6.15 3.05 -7.03
C LEU A 119 5.54 3.99 -5.99
N ILE A 120 6.26 5.06 -5.61
CA ILE A 120 5.82 5.92 -4.52
C ILE A 120 4.55 6.71 -4.87
N ILE A 121 4.41 7.13 -6.14
CA ILE A 121 3.18 7.77 -6.62
C ILE A 121 2.00 6.80 -6.52
N ALA A 122 2.15 5.56 -6.97
CA ALA A 122 1.09 4.57 -6.90
C ALA A 122 0.69 4.28 -5.44
N MET A 123 1.67 4.11 -4.55
CA MET A 123 1.45 3.88 -3.13
C MET A 123 0.67 5.00 -2.46
N HIS A 124 1.02 6.26 -2.69
CA HIS A 124 0.27 7.39 -2.13
C HIS A 124 -1.14 7.52 -2.74
N GLN A 125 -1.32 7.17 -4.01
CA GLN A 125 -2.66 7.12 -4.61
C GLN A 125 -3.54 6.07 -3.94
N ALA A 126 -2.99 4.91 -3.59
CA ALA A 126 -3.70 3.90 -2.81
C ALA A 126 -4.00 4.42 -1.39
N GLU A 127 -3.01 4.96 -0.68
CA GLU A 127 -3.17 5.54 0.67
C GLU A 127 -4.25 6.63 0.72
N ALA A 128 -4.24 7.55 -0.23
CA ALA A 128 -5.21 8.65 -0.30
C ALA A 128 -6.67 8.15 -0.48
N LYS A 129 -6.86 6.98 -1.11
CA LYS A 129 -8.17 6.35 -1.29
C LYS A 129 -8.64 5.58 -0.05
N ILE A 130 -7.75 5.25 0.89
CA ILE A 130 -8.13 4.54 2.11
C ILE A 130 -8.97 5.44 3.04
N SER A 131 -8.53 6.69 3.24
CA SER A 131 -9.20 7.64 4.14
C SER A 131 -10.70 7.85 3.87
N PRO A 132 -11.15 8.12 2.63
CA PRO A 132 -12.58 8.30 2.36
C PRO A 132 -13.39 7.02 2.60
N VAL A 133 -12.86 5.84 2.24
CA VAL A 133 -13.51 4.55 2.50
C VAL A 133 -13.71 4.31 4.00
N ILE A 134 -12.65 4.51 4.80
CA ILE A 134 -12.69 4.34 6.25
C ILE A 134 -13.67 5.34 6.88
N SER A 135 -13.67 6.59 6.42
CA SER A 135 -14.56 7.63 6.94
C SER A 135 -16.01 7.28 6.67
N ALA A 136 -16.35 6.91 5.43
CA ALA A 136 -17.69 6.47 5.08
C ALA A 136 -18.13 5.27 5.92
N PHE A 137 -17.28 4.23 6.06
CA PHE A 137 -17.57 3.08 6.92
C PHE A 137 -17.82 3.47 8.38
N LYS A 138 -17.01 4.40 8.92
CA LYS A 138 -17.13 4.89 10.29
C LYS A 138 -18.46 5.59 10.52
N ASP A 139 -18.89 6.42 9.58
CA ASP A 139 -20.17 7.13 9.65
C ASP A 139 -21.34 6.14 9.68
N GLN A 140 -21.28 5.08 8.88
CA GLN A 140 -22.32 4.03 8.88
C GLN A 140 -22.38 3.25 10.18
N VAL A 141 -21.23 2.88 10.75
CA VAL A 141 -21.15 2.20 12.05
C VAL A 141 -21.72 3.11 13.16
N LEU A 142 -21.39 4.40 13.15
CA LEU A 142 -21.90 5.38 14.11
C LEU A 142 -23.42 5.57 13.96
N PHE A 143 -23.91 5.69 12.74
CA PHE A 143 -25.33 5.84 12.48
C PHE A 143 -26.13 4.62 12.98
N LEU A 144 -25.66 3.41 12.67
CA LEU A 144 -26.27 2.17 13.12
C LEU A 144 -26.29 2.03 14.65
N LYS A 145 -25.25 2.49 15.34
CA LYS A 145 -25.18 2.45 16.81
C LYS A 145 -26.39 3.12 17.48
N HIS A 146 -26.91 4.18 16.87
CA HIS A 146 -27.99 5.00 17.43
C HIS A 146 -29.37 4.71 16.83
N ASN A 147 -29.42 4.06 15.66
CA ASN A 147 -30.64 3.91 14.87
C ASN A 147 -30.87 2.45 14.47
N LEU A 148 -30.91 1.52 15.42
CA LEU A 148 -31.15 0.10 15.14
C LEU A 148 -32.62 -0.16 14.77
N ASN A 149 -33.06 0.25 13.57
CA ASN A 149 -34.42 0.09 13.07
C ASN A 149 -34.46 -0.12 11.54
N ALA A 150 -35.65 -0.39 10.99
CA ALA A 150 -35.85 -0.68 9.56
C ALA A 150 -35.51 0.51 8.63
N GLN A 151 -35.70 1.74 9.09
CA GLN A 151 -35.37 2.95 8.32
C GLN A 151 -33.86 3.09 8.13
N ALA A 152 -33.06 2.69 9.12
CA ALA A 152 -31.61 2.69 9.01
C ALA A 152 -31.08 1.66 8.00
N ILE A 153 -31.80 0.55 7.78
CA ILE A 153 -31.45 -0.43 6.75
C ILE A 153 -31.62 0.16 5.35
N SER A 154 -32.70 0.91 5.10
CA SER A 154 -32.92 1.56 3.80
C SER A 154 -31.83 2.59 3.44
N SER A 155 -31.36 3.39 4.41
CA SER A 155 -30.27 4.34 4.17
C SER A 155 -28.93 3.64 3.87
N LEU A 156 -28.69 2.47 4.47
CA LEU A 156 -27.47 1.68 4.19
C LEU A 156 -27.38 1.23 2.73
N HIS A 157 -28.49 0.88 2.07
CA HIS A 157 -28.47 0.45 0.66
C HIS A 157 -27.98 1.53 -0.30
N GLN A 158 -28.28 2.80 -0.02
CA GLN A 158 -27.83 3.91 -0.87
C GLN A 158 -26.33 4.15 -0.69
N GLU A 159 -25.86 4.13 0.55
CA GLU A 159 -24.45 4.33 0.92
C GLU A 159 -23.57 3.17 0.47
N LEU A 160 -24.10 1.94 0.46
CA LEU A 160 -23.44 0.74 -0.06
C LEU A 160 -22.96 0.90 -1.49
N ARG A 161 -23.74 1.59 -2.35
CA ARG A 161 -23.34 1.81 -3.74
C ARG A 161 -22.14 2.74 -3.82
N THR A 162 -22.16 3.84 -3.09
CA THR A 162 -21.06 4.82 -3.04
C THR A 162 -19.79 4.17 -2.50
N ILE A 163 -19.90 3.50 -1.35
CA ILE A 163 -18.74 2.86 -0.74
C ILE A 163 -18.20 1.70 -1.58
N GLY A 164 -19.09 0.93 -2.24
CA GLY A 164 -18.69 -0.11 -3.18
C GLY A 164 -17.84 0.43 -4.33
N ILE A 165 -18.18 1.60 -4.86
CA ILE A 165 -17.39 2.29 -5.89
C ILE A 165 -16.02 2.71 -5.34
N ASP A 166 -15.99 3.34 -4.16
CA ASP A 166 -14.74 3.79 -3.55
C ASP A 166 -13.80 2.63 -3.22
N ILE A 167 -14.34 1.51 -2.73
CA ILE A 167 -13.58 0.29 -2.46
C ILE A 167 -13.05 -0.32 -3.77
N ALA A 168 -13.83 -0.34 -4.84
CA ALA A 168 -13.34 -0.82 -6.14
C ALA A 168 -12.19 0.05 -6.67
N LEU A 169 -12.28 1.38 -6.53
CA LEU A 169 -11.22 2.31 -6.88
C LEU A 169 -9.98 2.13 -6.00
N LEU A 170 -10.17 1.87 -4.71
CA LEU A 170 -9.09 1.58 -3.76
C LEU A 170 -8.35 0.29 -4.14
N ILE A 171 -9.10 -0.78 -4.40
CA ILE A 171 -8.54 -2.08 -4.82
C ILE A 171 -7.69 -1.91 -6.07
N LYS A 172 -8.20 -1.19 -7.08
CA LYS A 172 -7.46 -0.92 -8.32
C LYS A 172 -6.16 -0.14 -8.06
N ALA A 173 -6.19 0.84 -7.16
CA ALA A 173 -4.98 1.60 -6.80
C ALA A 173 -3.96 0.74 -6.04
N MET A 174 -4.41 -0.16 -5.16
CA MET A 174 -3.54 -1.13 -4.49
C MET A 174 -2.90 -2.10 -5.48
N GLU A 175 -3.67 -2.65 -6.42
CA GLU A 175 -3.15 -3.54 -7.48
C GLU A 175 -2.09 -2.84 -8.34
N ASN A 176 -2.33 -1.58 -8.72
CA ASN A 176 -1.33 -0.79 -9.43
C ASN A 176 -0.04 -0.58 -8.59
N SER A 177 -0.19 -0.32 -7.29
CA SER A 177 0.95 -0.16 -6.37
C SER A 177 1.77 -1.45 -6.24
N ILE A 178 1.11 -2.60 -6.23
CA ILE A 178 1.76 -3.92 -6.18
C ILE A 178 2.54 -4.21 -7.46
N ILE A 179 1.99 -3.85 -8.63
CA ILE A 179 2.69 -3.96 -9.92
C ILE A 179 3.97 -3.12 -9.92
N GLU A 180 3.87 -1.85 -9.53
CA GLU A 180 5.03 -0.96 -9.47
C GLU A 180 6.05 -1.41 -8.41
N ALA A 181 5.60 -2.02 -7.31
CA ALA A 181 6.49 -2.58 -6.30
C ALA A 181 7.32 -3.72 -6.87
N ASN A 182 6.68 -4.66 -7.58
CA ASN A 182 7.39 -5.76 -8.24
C ASN A 182 8.37 -5.23 -9.30
N ALA A 183 7.95 -4.30 -10.16
CA ALA A 183 8.82 -3.71 -11.18
C ALA A 183 10.02 -2.95 -10.59
N PHE A 184 9.89 -2.34 -9.41
CA PHE A 184 11.01 -1.71 -8.72
C PHE A 184 11.96 -2.75 -8.10
N MET A 185 11.42 -3.81 -7.48
CA MET A 185 12.24 -4.90 -6.94
C MET A 185 13.05 -5.60 -8.02
N ASP A 186 12.45 -5.88 -9.18
CA ASP A 186 13.14 -6.48 -10.32
C ASP A 186 14.30 -5.58 -10.78
N CYS A 187 14.05 -4.28 -10.94
CA CYS A 187 15.07 -3.31 -11.33
C CYS A 187 16.26 -3.26 -10.35
N VAL A 188 16.00 -3.24 -9.04
CA VAL A 188 17.06 -3.17 -8.02
C VAL A 188 17.80 -4.50 -7.88
N THR A 189 17.12 -5.62 -8.14
CA THR A 189 17.72 -6.97 -8.05
C THR A 189 18.55 -7.32 -9.29
N GLU A 190 18.12 -6.96 -10.50
CA GLU A 190 18.90 -7.14 -11.73
C GLU A 190 20.23 -6.39 -11.67
N GLN A 191 20.26 -5.23 -11.02
CA GLN A 191 21.49 -4.46 -10.78
C GLN A 191 22.49 -5.20 -9.86
N LYS A 192 22.04 -6.18 -9.05
CA LYS A 192 22.90 -7.05 -8.23
C LYS A 192 23.57 -8.16 -9.05
N ALA A 193 22.95 -8.60 -10.15
CA ALA A 193 23.37 -9.78 -10.92
C ALA A 193 24.40 -9.50 -12.03
N LEU A 194 24.65 -8.24 -12.36
CA LEU A 194 25.65 -7.88 -13.36
C LEU A 194 27.07 -8.00 -12.77
N PRO A 195 28.02 -8.64 -13.48
CA PRO A 195 29.39 -8.72 -13.03
C PRO A 195 29.94 -7.31 -12.89
N GLN A 196 30.27 -6.95 -11.65
CA GLN A 196 31.09 -5.79 -11.40
C GLN A 196 32.50 -6.18 -11.86
N GLY A 197 32.85 -5.72 -13.06
CA GLY A 197 34.11 -6.06 -13.73
C GLY A 197 35.33 -5.65 -12.93
#